data_AF-A0A2N7VB35-F1
#
_entry.id   AF-A0A2N7VB35-F1
#
_cell.length_a   1.000
_cell.length_b   1.000
_cell.length_c   1.000
_cell.angle_alpha   90.00
_cell.angle_beta   90.00
_cell.angle_gamma   90.00
#
_symmetry.space_group_name_H-M   'P 1'
#
loop_
_entity.id
_entity.type
_entity.pdbx_description
1 polymer ?
#
loop_
_entity_poly.entity_id
_entity_poly.type
_entity_poly.pdbx_seq_one_letter_code
_entity_poly.pdbx_strand_id
1 'polypeptide(L)'
;MNAASMEMARVCLLGGDWEGHRVESFLERFTGTREYAEDFDEFDFLISDVVNAFPYIHYDPDTKRIVKVTNDPLLYAADAECLMYQIVGLDVVKMRMPDDDTLYEWYQAYAGICAGHTMSVTAWGNHV
;
A
#
# COMPACT_ATOMS: atom_id res chain seq x y z
N MET A 1 12.46 15.22 -3.45
CA MET A 1 12.06 15.49 -2.05
C MET A 1 11.19 14.31 -1.65
N ASN A 2 11.74 13.40 -0.83
CA ASN A 2 11.14 12.11 -0.47
C ASN A 2 10.09 12.30 0.64
N ALA A 3 9.03 13.03 0.32
CA ALA A 3 7.86 13.17 1.19
C ALA A 3 6.88 12.01 0.95
N ALA A 4 5.91 11.83 1.85
CA ALA A 4 4.84 10.87 1.67
C ALA A 4 4.12 11.25 0.40
N SER A 5 4.17 10.34 -0.57
CA SER A 5 3.35 10.45 -1.75
C SER A 5 2.15 9.55 -1.60
N MET A 6 1.06 9.97 -2.23
CA MET A 6 -0.12 9.13 -2.40
C MET A 6 0.24 7.79 -3.04
N GLU A 7 1.12 7.80 -4.04
CA GLU A 7 1.60 6.60 -4.72
C GLU A 7 2.33 5.64 -3.76
N MET A 8 3.21 6.14 -2.89
CA MET A 8 3.93 5.30 -1.94
C MET A 8 2.98 4.71 -0.89
N ALA A 9 2.03 5.50 -0.39
CA ALA A 9 1.01 5.01 0.53
C ALA A 9 0.15 3.91 -0.13
N ARG A 10 -0.27 4.10 -1.38
CA ARG A 10 -1.01 3.09 -2.15
C ARG A 10 -0.24 1.77 -2.24
N VAL A 11 1.02 1.83 -2.69
CA VAL A 11 1.84 0.64 -2.92
C VAL A 11 2.17 -0.06 -1.60
N CYS A 12 2.40 0.67 -0.51
CA CYS A 12 2.55 0.08 0.82
C CYS A 12 1.30 -0.70 1.26
N LEU A 13 0.11 -0.10 1.11
CA LEU A 13 -1.12 -0.65 1.65
C LEU A 13 -1.63 -1.80 0.79
N LEU A 14 -1.70 -1.60 -0.53
CA LEU A 14 -2.32 -2.53 -1.47
C LEU A 14 -1.32 -3.50 -2.10
N GLY A 15 -0.02 -3.24 -1.96
CA GLY A 15 1.02 -3.91 -2.73
C GLY A 15 1.11 -3.36 -4.15
N GLY A 16 2.16 -3.75 -4.88
CA GLY A 16 2.40 -3.27 -6.24
C GLY A 16 3.87 -3.28 -6.61
N ASP A 17 4.24 -2.39 -7.51
CA ASP A 17 5.63 -2.12 -7.89
C ASP A 17 6.00 -0.69 -7.47
N TRP A 18 7.14 -0.55 -6.80
CA TRP A 18 7.73 0.74 -6.46
C TRP A 18 9.14 0.81 -7.04
N GLU A 19 9.37 1.69 -8.01
CA GLU A 19 10.66 1.86 -8.70
C GLU A 19 11.29 0.55 -9.22
N GLY A 20 10.48 -0.42 -9.68
CA GLY A 20 10.95 -1.72 -10.17
C GLY A 20 11.10 -2.78 -9.09
N HIS A 21 10.68 -2.49 -7.85
CA HIS A 21 10.66 -3.43 -6.74
C HIS A 21 9.23 -3.82 -6.37
N ARG A 22 8.98 -5.13 -6.33
CA ARG A 22 7.70 -5.65 -5.86
C ARG A 22 7.53 -5.43 -4.35
N VAL A 23 6.43 -4.79 -3.98
CA VAL A 23 6.01 -4.54 -2.59
C VAL A 23 4.79 -5.40 -2.30
N GLU A 24 4.84 -6.13 -1.18
CA GLU A 24 3.72 -6.93 -0.69
C GLU A 24 2.67 -6.05 0.00
N SER A 25 1.40 -6.43 -0.10
CA SER A 25 0.31 -5.69 0.55
C SER A 25 0.44 -5.72 2.07
N PHE A 26 0.48 -4.54 2.69
CA PHE A 26 0.39 -4.44 4.14
C PHE A 26 -1.00 -4.83 4.65
N LEU A 27 -2.07 -4.53 3.93
CA LEU A 27 -3.43 -4.93 4.31
C LEU A 27 -3.57 -6.44 4.42
N GLU A 28 -3.00 -7.21 3.48
CA GLU A 28 -3.01 -8.67 3.54
C GLU A 28 -2.26 -9.18 4.78
N ARG A 29 -1.12 -8.59 5.11
CA ARG A 29 -0.35 -8.95 6.33
C ARG A 29 -1.09 -8.54 7.62
N PHE A 30 -1.80 -7.42 7.60
CA PHE A 30 -2.51 -6.87 8.75
C PHE A 30 -3.80 -7.64 9.06
N THR A 31 -4.59 -7.94 8.03
CA THR A 31 -5.88 -8.64 8.15
C THR A 31 -5.73 -10.17 8.08
N GLY A 32 -4.59 -10.65 7.59
CA GLY A 32 -4.30 -12.07 7.40
C GLY A 32 -4.95 -12.68 6.16
N THR A 33 -5.74 -11.92 5.40
CA THR A 33 -6.44 -12.40 4.20
C THR A 33 -6.47 -11.34 3.11
N ARG A 34 -6.71 -11.78 1.86
CA ARG A 34 -6.79 -10.87 0.71
C ARG A 34 -8.19 -10.27 0.50
N GLU A 35 -9.22 -10.84 1.13
CA GLU A 35 -10.64 -10.57 0.85
C GLU A 35 -11.34 -9.91 2.04
N TYR A 36 -10.70 -8.94 2.69
CA TYR A 36 -11.17 -8.43 3.98
C TYR A 36 -12.07 -7.19 3.87
N ALA A 37 -12.02 -6.45 2.77
CA ALA A 37 -12.91 -5.30 2.53
C ALA A 37 -13.98 -5.67 1.50
N GLU A 38 -15.19 -6.01 1.96
CA GLU A 38 -16.29 -6.43 1.08
C GLU A 38 -16.89 -5.24 0.33
N ASP A 39 -16.90 -4.05 0.95
CA ASP A 39 -17.38 -2.80 0.38
C ASP A 39 -16.43 -1.61 0.60
N PHE A 40 -16.81 -0.45 0.04
CA PHE A 40 -16.00 0.77 0.10
C PHE A 40 -15.92 1.36 1.52
N ASP A 41 -16.98 1.25 2.31
CA ASP A 41 -17.02 1.82 3.66
C ASP A 41 -16.09 1.02 4.59
N GLU A 42 -16.08 -0.31 4.46
CA GLU A 42 -15.12 -1.17 5.15
C GLU A 42 -13.67 -0.88 4.70
N PHE A 43 -13.45 -0.67 3.41
CA PHE A 43 -12.15 -0.32 2.88
C PHE A 43 -11.65 1.02 3.42
N ASP A 44 -12.48 2.06 3.45
CA ASP A 44 -12.15 3.35 4.06
C ASP A 44 -11.78 3.19 5.54
N PHE A 45 -12.62 2.48 6.29
CA PHE A 45 -12.37 2.20 7.70
C PHE A 45 -11.01 1.52 7.91
N LEU A 46 -10.68 0.51 7.10
CA LEU A 46 -9.42 -0.20 7.15
C LEU A 46 -8.20 0.68 6.86
N ILE A 47 -8.27 1.51 5.80
CA ILE A 47 -7.19 2.42 5.44
C ILE A 47 -6.99 3.43 6.57
N SER A 48 -8.08 3.98 7.12
CA SER A 48 -8.06 4.89 8.26
C SER A 48 -7.42 4.23 9.49
N ASP A 49 -7.82 3.01 9.84
CA ASP A 49 -7.28 2.27 10.98
C ASP A 49 -5.78 2.02 10.83
N VAL A 50 -5.31 1.63 9.65
CA VAL A 50 -3.88 1.41 9.41
C VAL A 50 -3.10 2.72 9.47
N VAL A 51 -3.61 3.79 8.87
CA VAL A 51 -2.95 5.11 8.91
C VAL A 51 -2.86 5.64 10.34
N ASN A 52 -3.89 5.42 11.17
CA ASN A 52 -3.90 5.82 12.56
C ASN A 52 -3.02 4.93 13.44
N ALA A 53 -3.03 3.62 13.21
CA ALA A 53 -2.25 2.66 13.99
C ALA A 53 -0.76 2.70 13.66
N PHE A 54 -0.37 2.91 12.39
CA PHE A 54 1.01 2.85 11.91
C PHE A 54 1.35 4.01 10.95
N PRO A 55 1.33 5.27 11.41
CA PRO A 55 1.40 6.46 10.55
C PRO A 55 2.71 6.69 9.78
N TYR A 56 3.75 5.87 9.95
CA TYR A 56 5.07 6.10 9.36
C TYR A 56 5.52 4.97 8.43
N ILE A 57 6.03 5.36 7.26
CA ILE A 57 6.73 4.49 6.32
C ILE A 57 8.22 4.78 6.40
N HIS A 58 9.03 3.73 6.53
CA HIS A 58 10.48 3.78 6.41
C HIS A 58 10.91 3.31 5.03
N TYR A 59 11.68 4.14 4.35
CA TYR A 59 12.20 3.92 3.01
C TYR A 59 13.72 3.95 3.03
N ASP A 60 14.35 2.97 2.39
CA ASP A 60 15.78 2.93 2.17
C ASP A 60 16.10 3.67 0.86
N PRO A 61 16.72 4.86 0.93
CA PRO A 61 17.05 5.65 -0.26
C PRO A 61 18.17 5.03 -1.09
N ASP A 62 19.07 4.24 -0.48
CA ASP A 62 20.20 3.63 -1.18
C ASP A 62 19.74 2.43 -2.00
N THR A 63 18.88 1.59 -1.40
CA THR A 63 18.35 0.40 -2.09
C THR A 63 17.02 0.63 -2.80
N LYS A 64 16.42 1.80 -2.62
CA LYS A 64 15.11 2.20 -3.16
C LYS A 64 13.97 1.29 -2.73
N ARG A 65 14.04 0.78 -1.50
CA ARG A 65 13.09 -0.20 -0.96
C ARG A 65 12.28 0.37 0.18
N ILE A 66 11.01 -0.01 0.21
CA ILE A 66 10.17 0.21 1.38
C ILE A 66 10.50 -0.89 2.40
N VAL A 67 11.01 -0.48 3.55
CA VAL A 67 11.49 -1.42 4.57
C VAL A 67 10.36 -1.75 5.55
N LYS A 68 9.54 -0.77 5.95
CA LYS A 68 8.54 -0.99 7.01
C LYS A 68 7.44 0.08 7.09
N VAL A 69 6.25 -0.32 7.53
CA VAL A 69 5.17 0.55 8.05
C VAL A 69 5.10 0.39 9.57
N THR A 70 5.08 1.49 10.32
CA THR A 70 5.25 1.48 11.80
C THR A 70 4.60 2.70 12.45
N ASN A 71 4.44 2.67 13.77
CA ASN A 71 3.99 3.81 14.58
C ASN A 71 5.13 4.58 15.25
N ASP A 72 6.36 4.05 15.21
CA ASP A 72 7.55 4.70 15.71
C ASP A 72 8.26 5.49 14.58
N PRO A 73 8.38 6.82 14.69
CA PRO A 73 9.15 7.59 13.73
C PRO A 73 10.64 7.24 13.74
N LEU A 74 11.15 6.59 14.79
CA LEU A 74 12.52 6.07 14.84
C LEU A 74 12.48 4.56 14.64
N LEU A 75 13.20 4.06 13.64
CA LEU A 75 13.27 2.62 13.44
C LEU A 75 14.38 2.00 14.29
N TYR A 76 14.01 0.95 15.02
CA TYR A 76 14.95 0.08 15.70
C TYR A 76 14.86 -1.33 15.13
N ALA A 77 16.02 -1.98 15.00
CA ALA A 77 16.14 -3.41 14.74
C ALA A 77 16.80 -4.08 15.95
N ALA A 78 16.45 -5.35 16.16
CA ALA A 78 17.18 -6.22 17.06
C ALA A 78 18.26 -6.97 16.27
N ASP A 79 19.47 -7.04 16.80
CA ASP A 79 20.49 -7.94 16.27
C ASP A 79 20.25 -9.41 16.72
N ALA A 80 21.17 -10.30 16.35
CA ALA A 80 21.09 -11.72 16.73
C ALA A 80 21.17 -11.96 18.25
N GLU A 81 21.62 -10.98 19.03
CA GLU A 81 21.72 -11.01 20.50
C GLU A 81 20.54 -10.28 21.17
N CYS A 82 19.51 -9.90 20.40
CA CYS A 82 18.36 -9.13 20.83
C CYS A 82 18.67 -7.71 21.33
N LEU A 83 19.84 -7.15 20.97
CA LEU A 83 20.16 -5.76 21.28
C LEU A 83 19.51 -4.83 20.25
N MET A 84 18.79 -3.84 20.75
CA MET A 84 18.10 -2.86 19.91
C MET A 84 19.10 -1.79 19.45
N TYR A 85 19.19 -1.58 18.14
CA TYR A 85 19.97 -0.50 17.54
C TYR A 85 19.11 0.31 16.58
N GLN A 86 19.39 1.60 16.49
CA GLN A 86 18.74 2.49 15.53
C GLN A 86 19.23 2.17 14.12
N ILE A 87 18.31 2.02 13.17
CA ILE A 87 18.68 1.86 11.77
C ILE A 87 19.00 3.24 11.20
N VAL A 88 20.27 3.44 10.81
CA VAL A 88 20.76 4.68 10.22
C VAL A 88 20.66 4.61 8.69
N GLY A 89 20.26 5.71 8.06
CA GLY A 89 20.22 5.84 6.59
C GLY A 89 18.84 5.66 5.96
N LEU A 90 17.79 5.35 6.73
CA LEU A 90 16.42 5.30 6.22
C LEU A 90 15.72 6.66 6.32
N ASP A 91 14.98 7.01 5.27
CA ASP A 91 14.07 8.16 5.26
C ASP A 91 12.73 7.78 5.90
N VAL A 92 12.22 8.65 6.77
CA VAL A 92 10.96 8.46 7.48
C VAL A 92 9.89 9.37 6.89
N VAL A 93 8.74 8.78 6.63
CA VAL A 93 7.72 9.45 5.88
C VAL A 93 6.34 9.24 6.53
N LYS A 94 5.65 10.34 6.86
CA LYS A 94 4.33 10.28 7.52
C LYS A 94 3.20 10.09 6.51
N MET A 95 2.43 9.02 6.63
CA MET A 95 1.26 8.74 5.80
C MET A 95 0.16 9.78 6.00
N ARG A 96 -0.65 9.95 4.96
CA ARG A 96 -1.85 10.78 4.97
C ARG A 96 -2.99 10.00 4.34
N MET A 97 -4.20 10.28 4.80
CA MET A 97 -5.39 9.76 4.13
C MET A 97 -5.52 10.36 2.72
N PRO A 98 -5.86 9.54 1.70
CA PRO A 98 -6.37 10.04 0.43
C PRO A 98 -7.63 10.88 0.60
N ASP A 99 -7.95 11.68 -0.42
CA ASP A 99 -9.33 12.16 -0.61
C ASP A 99 -10.25 11.03 -1.09
N ASP A 100 -11.56 11.22 -0.95
CA ASP A 100 -12.57 10.18 -1.21
C ASP A 100 -12.50 9.63 -2.65
N ASP A 101 -12.26 10.50 -3.64
CA ASP A 101 -12.14 10.10 -5.05
C ASP A 101 -10.92 9.17 -5.24
N THR A 102 -9.76 9.57 -4.71
CA THR A 102 -8.53 8.75 -4.77
C THR A 102 -8.69 7.44 -3.99
N LEU A 103 -9.36 7.48 -2.84
CA LEU A 103 -9.61 6.30 -2.03
C LEU A 103 -10.53 5.32 -2.76
N TYR A 104 -11.52 5.82 -3.49
CA TYR A 104 -12.42 5.01 -4.30
C TYR A 104 -11.69 4.33 -5.47
N GLU A 105 -10.77 5.03 -6.14
CA GLU A 105 -9.89 4.42 -7.15
C GLU A 105 -9.02 3.29 -6.57
N TRP A 106 -8.54 3.46 -5.34
CA TRP A 106 -7.77 2.44 -4.63
C TRP A 106 -8.60 1.21 -4.30
N TYR A 107 -9.84 1.41 -3.83
CA TYR A 107 -10.79 0.33 -3.58
C TYR A 107 -11.07 -0.46 -4.87
N GLN A 108 -11.34 0.23 -5.98
CA GLN A 108 -11.56 -0.42 -7.27
C GLN A 108 -10.36 -1.30 -7.69
N ALA A 109 -9.14 -0.80 -7.52
CA ALA A 109 -7.93 -1.57 -7.79
C ALA A 109 -7.77 -2.78 -6.86
N TYR A 110 -8.06 -2.61 -5.57
CA TYR A 110 -7.99 -3.65 -4.55
C TYR A 110 -9.00 -4.78 -4.80
N ALA A 111 -10.26 -4.42 -5.06
CA ALA A 111 -11.34 -5.36 -5.35
C ALA A 111 -11.19 -6.06 -6.72
N GLY A 112 -10.13 -5.76 -7.48
CA GLY A 112 -9.93 -6.28 -8.84
C GLY A 112 -10.91 -5.71 -9.86
N ILE A 113 -11.63 -4.65 -9.49
CA ILE A 113 -12.59 -3.94 -10.33
C ILE A 113 -11.80 -2.88 -11.13
N CYS A 114 -11.00 -3.31 -12.10
CA CYS A 114 -10.41 -2.35 -13.02
C CYS A 114 -11.49 -1.72 -13.92
N ALA A 115 -11.71 -0.41 -13.79
CA ALA A 115 -12.38 0.40 -14.80
C ALA A 115 -11.54 0.38 -16.10
N GLY A 116 -11.84 -0.55 -17.02
CA GLY A 116 -11.17 -0.54 -18.33
C GLY A 116 -11.11 -1.84 -19.14
N HIS A 117 -11.60 -2.98 -18.65
CA HIS A 117 -11.82 -4.15 -19.51
C HIS A 117 -13.31 -4.35 -19.78
N THR A 118 -13.90 -3.39 -20.50
CA THR A 118 -15.01 -3.73 -21.38
C THR A 118 -14.44 -4.72 -22.39
N MET A 119 -14.73 -6.01 -22.21
CA MET A 119 -14.54 -6.99 -23.27
C MET A 119 -15.20 -6.43 -24.52
N SER A 120 -14.36 -6.11 -25.51
CA SER A 120 -14.75 -5.81 -26.87
C SER A 120 -15.87 -6.77 -27.26
N VAL A 121 -17.03 -6.21 -27.60
CA VAL A 121 -18.09 -6.93 -28.29
C VAL A 121 -17.48 -7.50 -29.56
N THR A 122 -17.06 -8.77 -29.53
CA THR A 122 -16.87 -9.53 -30.74
C THR A 122 -18.25 -9.65 -31.37
N ALA A 123 -18.49 -8.75 -32.32
CA ALA A 123 -19.56 -8.83 -33.29
C ALA A 123 -19.48 -10.22 -33.95
N TRP A 124 -20.34 -11.13 -33.49
CA TRP A 124 -20.69 -12.31 -34.26
C TRP A 124 -21.72 -11.90 -35.31
N GLY A 125 -21.25 -11.14 -36.29
CA GLY A 125 -21.89 -11.03 -37.58
C GLY A 125 -21.47 -12.24 -38.42
N ASN A 126 -22.13 -13.38 -38.22
CA ASN A 126 -22.11 -14.43 -39.23
C ASN A 126 -23.28 -14.19 -40.18
N HIS A 127 -22.92 -13.63 -41.33
CA HIS A 127 -23.67 -13.74 -42.57
C HIS A 127 -24.09 -15.19 -42.81
N VAL A 128 -25.37 -15.36 -43.13
CA VAL A 128 -25.88 -16.43 -44.00
C VAL A 128 -26.54 -15.77 -45.19
#